data_AF-A0A7K5YGY4-F1
#
_entry.id   AF-A0A7K5YGY4-F1
#
_cell.length_a   1.000
_cell.length_b   1.000
_cell.length_c   1.000
_cell.angle_alpha   90.00
_cell.angle_beta   90.00
_cell.angle_gamma   90.00
#
_symmetry.space_group_name_H-M   'P 1'
#
loop_
_entity.id
_entity.type
_entity.pdbx_description
1 polymer ?
#
loop_
_entity_poly.entity_id
_entity_poly.type
_entity_poly.pdbx_seq_one_letter_code
_entity_poly.pdbx_strand_id
1 'polypeptide(L)'
;ALLPYVPRVPPAALPGKVTATTFALEVPRCVFDCHANASDTVWLVVACANASSTFKNPPSRADVPPYQRLPTACAYMTLEMAAAAFACSAPSPALLRVGGDTACGGQGGQDPCNGPLPSPGPYRVKFLVMGCHGPKAETRWSDPILLRRGTGGTAVPTP
;
A
#
# COMPACT_ATOMS: atom_id res chain seq x y z
N ALA A 1 -18.90 0.79 -0.50
CA ALA A 1 -19.06 2.16 0.05
C ALA A 1 -17.76 2.95 -0.08
N LEU A 2 -17.82 4.26 -0.36
CA LEU A 2 -16.64 5.13 -0.37
C LEU A 2 -16.53 5.88 0.96
N LEU A 3 -15.45 5.64 1.70
CA LEU A 3 -15.18 6.23 3.01
C LEU A 3 -14.47 7.58 2.84
N PRO A 4 -14.76 8.58 3.70
CA PRO A 4 -14.17 9.91 3.60
C PRO A 4 -12.67 9.98 3.98
N TYR A 5 -12.13 8.91 4.56
CA TYR A 5 -10.71 8.83 4.94
C TYR A 5 -9.79 8.97 3.72
N VAL A 6 -8.72 9.74 3.88
CA VAL A 6 -7.66 9.92 2.89
C VAL A 6 -6.35 9.44 3.52
N PRO A 7 -5.74 8.35 3.02
CA PRO A 7 -4.45 7.90 3.52
C PRO A 7 -3.39 8.95 3.27
N ARG A 8 -2.44 9.07 4.19
CA ARG A 8 -1.35 10.04 4.08
C ARG A 8 -0.08 9.54 4.76
N VAL A 9 1.04 10.08 4.29
CA VAL A 9 2.32 9.97 4.99
C VAL A 9 2.23 10.78 6.28
N PRO A 10 2.71 10.26 7.42
CA PRO A 10 2.66 11.00 8.68
C PRO A 10 3.31 12.39 8.55
N PRO A 11 2.65 13.45 9.06
CA PRO A 11 3.17 14.81 8.98
C PRO A 11 4.42 14.99 9.86
N ALA A 12 4.49 14.25 10.97
CA ALA A 12 5.63 14.25 11.88
C ALA A 12 6.97 14.05 11.14
N ALA A 13 8.02 14.72 11.62
CA ALA A 13 9.37 14.64 11.08
C ALA A 13 10.03 13.31 11.49
N LEU A 14 9.55 12.20 10.91
CA LEU A 14 10.06 10.87 11.16
C LEU A 14 11.20 10.54 10.17
N PRO A 15 12.41 10.20 10.65
CA PRO A 15 13.49 9.71 9.80
C PRO A 15 13.03 8.51 8.96
N GLY A 16 13.41 8.48 7.68
CA GLY A 16 13.07 7.37 6.79
C GLY A 16 11.58 7.22 6.45
N LYS A 17 10.71 8.20 6.79
CA LYS A 17 9.28 8.15 6.41
C LYS A 17 9.03 8.11 4.92
N VAL A 18 9.96 8.61 4.13
CA VAL A 18 10.03 8.45 2.68
C VAL A 18 11.49 8.19 2.33
N THR A 19 11.76 7.08 1.63
CA THR A 19 13.10 6.72 1.13
C THR A 19 13.09 6.66 -0.39
N ALA A 20 14.10 6.07 -1.03
CA ALA A 20 14.10 5.87 -2.47
C ALA A 20 13.11 4.80 -2.97
N THR A 21 12.71 3.88 -2.09
CA THR A 21 11.91 2.69 -2.46
C THR A 21 10.75 2.41 -1.50
N THR A 22 10.60 3.21 -0.44
CA THR A 22 9.58 2.97 0.60
C THR A 22 8.98 4.28 1.09
N PHE A 23 7.78 4.19 1.67
CA PHE A 23 7.22 5.26 2.48
C PHE A 23 6.39 4.72 3.64
N ALA A 24 6.18 5.56 4.65
CA ALA A 24 5.32 5.30 5.80
C ALA A 24 3.93 5.89 5.57
N LEU A 25 2.91 5.21 6.09
CA LEU A 25 1.52 5.67 6.15
C LEU A 25 1.03 5.69 7.59
N GLU A 26 0.14 6.63 7.89
CA GLU A 26 -0.67 6.56 9.10
C GLU A 26 -1.52 5.29 9.10
N VAL A 27 -1.66 4.66 10.26
CA VAL A 27 -2.56 3.50 10.43
C VAL A 27 -4.01 3.99 10.42
N PRO A 28 -4.90 3.44 9.57
CA PRO A 28 -6.30 3.87 9.46
C PRO A 28 -7.16 3.36 10.63
N ARG A 29 -6.86 3.80 11.86
CA ARG A 29 -7.60 3.37 13.06
C ARG A 29 -9.05 3.82 13.04
N CYS A 30 -9.97 2.94 13.46
CA CYS A 30 -11.42 3.18 13.53
C CYS A 30 -12.10 3.47 12.17
N VAL A 31 -11.38 3.40 11.05
CA VAL A 31 -11.91 3.82 9.75
C VAL A 31 -12.95 2.83 9.23
N PHE A 32 -12.85 1.55 9.60
CA PHE A 32 -13.62 0.46 9.01
C PHE A 32 -14.70 -0.13 9.92
N ASP A 33 -14.82 0.31 11.19
CA ASP A 33 -15.60 -0.36 12.23
C ASP A 33 -17.09 -0.54 11.87
N CYS A 34 -17.69 0.38 11.11
CA CYS A 34 -19.08 0.28 10.64
C CYS A 34 -19.23 -0.29 9.22
N HIS A 35 -18.14 -0.67 8.58
CA HIS A 35 -18.08 -1.04 7.17
C HIS A 35 -17.46 -2.43 6.92
N ALA A 36 -16.88 -3.02 7.96
CA ALA A 36 -16.18 -4.29 7.93
C ALA A 36 -16.55 -5.13 9.16
N ASN A 37 -16.65 -6.44 8.97
CA ASN A 37 -16.57 -7.40 10.07
C ASN A 37 -15.11 -7.49 10.51
N ALA A 38 -14.88 -7.88 11.77
CA ALA A 38 -13.54 -8.04 12.33
C ALA A 38 -12.61 -8.95 11.48
N SER A 39 -13.19 -9.98 10.85
CA SER A 39 -12.50 -10.96 10.00
C SER A 39 -12.40 -10.56 8.52
N ASP A 40 -13.05 -9.47 8.10
CA ASP A 40 -12.89 -9.00 6.72
C ASP A 40 -11.44 -8.53 6.52
N THR A 41 -10.97 -8.60 5.28
CA THR A 41 -9.60 -8.29 4.93
C THR A 41 -9.49 -6.86 4.44
N VAL A 42 -8.59 -6.08 5.02
CA VAL A 42 -8.17 -4.78 4.53
C VAL A 42 -6.93 -4.97 3.69
N TRP A 43 -6.95 -4.42 2.48
CA TRP A 43 -5.85 -4.37 1.55
C TRP A 43 -5.39 -2.94 1.37
N LEU A 44 -4.09 -2.75 1.14
CA LEU A 44 -3.54 -1.50 0.63
C LEU A 44 -3.37 -1.61 -0.89
N VAL A 45 -4.09 -0.75 -1.63
CA VAL A 45 -3.86 -0.54 -3.06
C VAL A 45 -2.76 0.48 -3.22
N VAL A 46 -1.74 0.14 -4.01
CA VAL A 46 -0.66 1.06 -4.39
C VAL A 46 -0.65 1.16 -5.91
N ALA A 47 -0.80 2.38 -6.43
CA ALA A 47 -0.81 2.64 -7.86
C ALA A 47 0.04 3.86 -8.20
N CYS A 48 0.60 3.89 -9.41
CA CYS A 48 1.12 5.13 -9.98
C CYS A 48 -0.03 6.15 -10.12
N ALA A 49 0.25 7.44 -9.98
CA ALA A 49 -0.77 8.47 -10.01
C ALA A 49 -1.59 8.46 -11.31
N ASN A 50 -0.97 8.17 -12.45
CA ASN A 50 -1.62 8.04 -13.76
C ASN A 50 -2.60 6.86 -13.83
N ALA A 51 -2.26 5.72 -13.21
CA ALA A 51 -3.07 4.50 -13.21
C ALA A 51 -4.20 4.52 -12.14
N SER A 52 -4.08 5.38 -11.12
CA SER A 52 -5.05 5.43 -10.01
C SER A 52 -6.49 5.76 -10.44
N SER A 53 -6.66 6.56 -11.50
CA SER A 53 -7.97 6.99 -12.00
C SER A 53 -8.75 5.89 -12.72
N THR A 54 -8.05 4.93 -13.32
CA THR A 54 -8.64 3.82 -14.09
C THR A 54 -8.63 2.51 -13.33
N PHE A 55 -7.95 2.45 -12.18
CA PHE A 55 -7.87 1.25 -11.34
C PHE A 55 -9.27 0.76 -10.93
N LYS A 56 -9.55 -0.51 -11.21
CA LYS A 56 -10.77 -1.21 -10.80
C LYS A 56 -10.45 -2.12 -9.62
N ASN A 57 -11.30 -2.07 -8.59
CA ASN A 57 -11.14 -2.97 -7.45
C ASN A 57 -11.34 -4.42 -7.90
N PRO A 58 -10.46 -5.35 -7.50
CA PRO A 58 -10.61 -6.76 -7.85
C PRO A 58 -11.90 -7.32 -7.23
N PRO A 59 -12.64 -8.18 -7.95
CA PRO A 59 -13.87 -8.75 -7.43
C PRO A 59 -13.63 -9.79 -6.33
N SER A 60 -12.44 -10.40 -6.28
CA SER A 60 -12.08 -11.39 -5.26
C SER A 60 -10.59 -11.34 -4.89
N ARG A 61 -10.19 -12.09 -3.85
CA ARG A 61 -8.79 -12.27 -3.45
C ARG A 61 -7.93 -12.86 -4.58
N ALA A 62 -8.47 -13.74 -5.40
CA ALA A 62 -7.73 -14.39 -6.49
C ALA A 62 -7.35 -13.40 -7.62
N ASP A 63 -8.09 -12.30 -7.74
CA ASP A 63 -7.88 -11.26 -8.76
C ASP A 63 -7.00 -10.11 -8.27
N VAL A 64 -6.53 -10.17 -7.01
CA VAL A 64 -5.66 -9.16 -6.41
C VAL A 64 -4.38 -9.04 -7.24
N PRO A 65 -4.03 -7.85 -7.76
CA PRO A 65 -2.85 -7.67 -8.58
C PRO A 65 -1.59 -7.84 -7.71
N PRO A 66 -0.73 -8.82 -8.00
CA PRO A 66 0.46 -9.08 -7.20
C PRO A 66 1.55 -8.04 -7.51
N TYR A 67 2.53 -7.94 -6.61
CA TYR A 67 3.62 -6.96 -6.70
C TYR A 67 4.38 -7.02 -8.04
N GLN A 68 4.54 -8.20 -8.63
CA GLN A 68 5.21 -8.41 -9.93
C GLN A 68 4.52 -7.69 -11.09
N ARG A 69 3.24 -7.33 -10.95
CA ARG A 69 2.50 -6.53 -11.95
C ARG A 69 2.73 -5.04 -11.82
N LEU A 70 3.36 -4.54 -10.75
CA LEU A 70 3.60 -3.11 -10.56
C LEU A 70 4.35 -2.47 -11.75
N PRO A 71 5.43 -3.05 -12.31
CA PRO A 71 6.15 -2.42 -13.42
C PRO A 71 5.32 -2.26 -14.70
N THR A 72 4.35 -3.16 -14.96
CA THR A 72 3.58 -3.18 -16.21
C THR A 72 2.18 -2.58 -16.04
N ALA A 73 1.45 -2.96 -15.00
CA ALA A 73 0.11 -2.48 -14.69
C ALA A 73 0.10 -1.17 -13.89
N CYS A 74 1.26 -0.73 -13.40
CA CYS A 74 1.39 0.46 -12.54
C CYS A 74 0.50 0.41 -11.29
N ALA A 75 0.13 -0.80 -10.84
CA ALA A 75 -0.63 -1.01 -9.62
C ALA A 75 -0.42 -2.43 -9.07
N TYR A 76 -0.45 -2.54 -7.76
CA TYR A 76 -0.51 -3.80 -7.03
C TYR A 76 -1.26 -3.60 -5.71
N MET A 77 -1.54 -4.71 -5.04
CA MET A 77 -2.18 -4.73 -3.73
C MET A 77 -1.34 -5.53 -2.74
N THR A 78 -1.30 -5.05 -1.49
CA THR A 78 -0.47 -5.61 -0.43
C THR A 78 -1.11 -5.37 0.94
N LEU A 79 -0.39 -5.70 2.02
CA LEU A 79 -0.82 -5.56 3.42
C LEU A 79 -2.19 -6.23 3.68
N GLU A 80 -2.31 -7.49 3.29
CA GLU A 80 -3.49 -8.33 3.54
C GLU A 80 -3.68 -8.54 5.06
N MET A 81 -4.49 -7.70 5.71
CA MET A 81 -4.63 -7.68 7.17
C MET A 81 -6.10 -7.74 7.59
N ALA A 82 -6.42 -8.42 8.68
CA ALA A 82 -7.78 -8.43 9.23
C ALA A 82 -8.20 -7.01 9.67
N ALA A 83 -9.46 -6.64 9.43
CA ALA A 83 -10.02 -5.35 9.81
C ALA A 83 -9.90 -5.07 11.31
N ALA A 84 -9.94 -6.12 12.15
CA ALA A 84 -9.69 -6.02 13.59
C ALA A 84 -8.32 -5.40 13.96
N ALA A 85 -7.30 -5.52 13.09
CA ALA A 85 -5.99 -4.90 13.31
C ALA A 85 -6.04 -3.36 13.25
N PHE A 86 -7.13 -2.79 12.72
CA PHE A 86 -7.36 -1.36 12.60
C PHE A 86 -8.46 -0.84 13.54
N ALA A 87 -8.97 -1.68 14.45
CA ALA A 87 -9.94 -1.24 15.44
C ALA A 87 -9.34 -0.14 16.35
N CYS A 88 -10.18 0.73 16.91
CA CYS A 88 -9.71 1.83 17.77
C CYS A 88 -8.81 1.39 18.93
N SER A 89 -9.18 0.28 19.55
CA SER A 89 -8.49 -0.31 20.71
C SER A 89 -7.35 -1.25 20.34
N ALA A 90 -7.13 -1.50 19.04
CA ALA A 90 -6.12 -2.45 18.61
C ALA A 90 -4.71 -1.94 18.94
N PRO A 91 -3.84 -2.77 19.55
CA PRO A 91 -2.42 -2.48 19.61
C PRO A 91 -1.88 -2.51 18.17
N SER A 92 -1.63 -1.34 17.60
CA SER A 92 -1.11 -1.21 16.24
C SER A 92 0.33 -0.69 16.24
N PRO A 93 1.13 -1.01 15.21
CA PRO A 93 2.39 -0.31 14.98
C PRO A 93 2.13 1.20 14.84
N ALA A 94 3.16 2.01 15.05
CA ALA A 94 3.06 3.46 14.93
C ALA A 94 2.72 3.92 13.49
N LEU A 95 3.07 3.11 12.49
CA LEU A 95 2.87 3.39 11.06
C LEU A 95 2.84 2.09 10.25
N LEU A 96 2.29 2.16 9.04
CA LEU A 96 2.41 1.11 8.02
C LEU A 96 3.54 1.47 7.07
N ARG A 97 4.45 0.53 6.78
CA ARG A 97 5.51 0.74 5.79
C ARG A 97 5.13 0.11 4.47
N VAL A 98 5.14 0.88 3.40
CA VAL A 98 4.97 0.42 2.01
C VAL A 98 6.34 0.17 1.40
N GLY A 99 6.49 -0.99 0.78
CA GLY A 99 7.71 -1.45 0.10
C GLY A 99 8.79 -2.04 1.00
N GLY A 100 8.43 -2.45 2.22
CA GLY A 100 9.39 -2.89 3.24
C GLY A 100 9.99 -4.28 3.03
N ASP A 101 9.40 -5.13 2.18
CA ASP A 101 9.83 -6.53 2.03
C ASP A 101 10.87 -6.67 0.92
N THR A 102 12.15 -6.62 1.29
CA THR A 102 13.27 -6.78 0.34
C THR A 102 13.39 -8.17 -0.27
N ALA A 103 12.67 -9.17 0.26
CA ALA A 103 12.61 -10.52 -0.31
C ALA A 103 11.66 -10.62 -1.52
N CYS A 104 10.81 -9.60 -1.76
CA CYS A 104 9.91 -9.58 -2.90
C CYS A 104 10.67 -9.55 -4.22
N GLY A 105 10.41 -10.53 -5.09
CA GLY A 105 11.03 -10.64 -6.42
C GLY A 105 11.97 -11.84 -6.59
N GLY A 106 12.36 -12.53 -5.50
CA GLY A 106 13.26 -13.68 -5.55
C GLY A 106 12.59 -15.04 -5.72
N GLN A 107 11.33 -15.20 -5.33
CA GLN A 107 10.58 -16.45 -5.50
C GLN A 107 9.14 -16.13 -5.90
N GLY A 108 8.60 -16.92 -6.84
CA GLY A 108 7.24 -16.79 -7.39
C GLY A 108 6.14 -17.19 -6.40
N GLY A 109 6.19 -16.65 -5.18
CA GLY A 109 5.11 -16.80 -4.21
C GLY A 109 3.84 -16.11 -4.73
N GLN A 110 2.71 -16.81 -4.63
CA GLN A 110 1.39 -16.26 -4.91
C GLN A 110 0.90 -15.31 -3.80
N ASP A 111 1.61 -15.24 -2.69
CA ASP A 111 1.22 -14.41 -1.56
C ASP A 111 1.43 -12.92 -1.84
N PRO A 112 0.54 -12.04 -1.31
CA PRO A 112 0.69 -10.60 -1.45
C PRO A 112 2.02 -10.12 -0.87
N CYS A 113 2.82 -9.48 -1.72
CA CYS A 113 4.16 -9.03 -1.34
C CYS A 113 4.19 -7.50 -1.16
N ASN A 114 4.85 -7.01 -0.12
CA ASN A 114 5.03 -5.57 0.11
C ASN A 114 6.40 -5.08 -0.39
N GLY A 115 6.68 -5.30 -1.68
CA GLY A 115 8.01 -5.14 -2.26
C GLY A 115 8.45 -3.69 -2.54
N PRO A 116 9.77 -3.42 -2.63
CA PRO A 116 10.32 -2.07 -2.75
C PRO A 116 9.84 -1.35 -4.01
N LEU A 117 9.40 -0.12 -3.90
CA LEU A 117 8.87 0.62 -5.05
C LEU A 117 9.97 0.92 -6.06
N PRO A 118 9.75 0.65 -7.37
CA PRO A 118 10.82 0.60 -8.36
C PRO A 118 11.25 1.97 -8.89
N SER A 119 10.49 3.03 -8.60
CA SER A 119 10.74 4.38 -9.14
C SER A 119 10.36 5.45 -8.13
N PRO A 120 10.72 6.72 -8.34
CA PRO A 120 10.30 7.80 -7.46
C PRO A 120 8.78 8.11 -7.43
N GLY A 121 7.97 7.47 -8.28
CA GLY A 121 6.55 7.77 -8.42
C GLY A 121 6.25 8.93 -9.38
N PRO A 122 5.17 9.71 -9.19
CA PRO A 122 4.31 9.72 -7.99
C PRO A 122 3.41 8.51 -7.84
N TYR A 123 3.26 8.04 -6.61
CA TYR A 123 2.32 6.98 -6.22
C TYR A 123 1.09 7.56 -5.52
N ARG A 124 -0.02 6.83 -5.56
CA ARG A 124 -1.21 7.09 -4.75
C ARG A 124 -1.64 5.78 -4.12
N VAL A 125 -2.25 5.87 -2.95
CA VAL A 125 -2.75 4.71 -2.23
C VAL A 125 -4.18 4.88 -1.77
N LYS A 126 -4.88 3.76 -1.60
CA LYS A 126 -6.17 3.68 -0.90
C LYS A 126 -6.26 2.35 -0.17
N PHE A 127 -7.10 2.29 0.86
CA PHE A 127 -7.46 1.02 1.48
C PHE A 127 -8.72 0.44 0.85
N LEU A 128 -8.76 -0.88 0.72
CA LEU A 128 -9.91 -1.63 0.23
C LEU A 128 -10.27 -2.71 1.24
N VAL A 129 -11.49 -2.67 1.76
CA VAL A 129 -12.08 -3.74 2.56
C VAL A 129 -12.69 -4.76 1.63
N MET A 130 -12.29 -6.02 1.78
CA MET A 130 -12.80 -7.16 1.04
C MET A 130 -13.35 -8.19 2.03
N GLY A 131 -14.61 -8.58 1.84
CA GLY A 131 -15.22 -9.72 2.53
C GLY A 131 -15.19 -10.97 1.65
N CYS A 132 -15.85 -12.04 2.10
CA CYS A 132 -15.95 -13.30 1.35
C CYS A 132 -16.64 -13.16 -0.02
N HIS A 133 -17.51 -12.15 -0.21
CA HIS A 133 -18.21 -11.87 -1.46
C HIS A 133 -17.58 -10.72 -2.28
N GLY A 134 -16.34 -10.32 -1.96
CA GLY A 134 -15.62 -9.27 -2.67
C GLY A 134 -15.61 -7.91 -1.95
N PRO A 135 -15.35 -6.80 -2.69
CA PRO A 135 -15.21 -5.46 -2.13
C PRO A 135 -16.44 -4.97 -1.36
N LYS A 136 -16.24 -4.51 -0.11
CA LYS A 136 -17.30 -3.93 0.74
C LYS A 136 -17.19 -2.41 0.83
N ALA A 137 -15.99 -1.91 1.09
CA ALA A 137 -15.74 -0.48 1.27
C ALA A 137 -14.32 -0.11 0.81
N GLU A 138 -14.12 1.15 0.45
CA GLU A 138 -12.81 1.67 0.08
C GLU A 138 -12.63 3.10 0.58
N THR A 139 -11.40 3.52 0.80
CA THR A 139 -11.10 4.92 1.15
C THR A 139 -10.93 5.76 -0.11
N ARG A 140 -10.86 7.08 0.06
CA ARG A 140 -10.37 7.96 -1.01
C ARG A 140 -8.91 7.63 -1.31
N TRP A 141 -8.48 7.98 -2.52
CA TRP A 141 -7.07 7.99 -2.88
C TRP A 141 -6.32 9.08 -2.10
N SER A 142 -5.10 8.78 -1.68
CA SER A 142 -4.17 9.75 -1.10
C SER A 142 -3.84 10.88 -2.07
N ASP A 143 -3.24 11.94 -1.55
CA ASP A 143 -2.45 12.85 -2.39
C ASP A 143 -1.26 12.11 -3.03
N PRO A 144 -0.70 12.63 -4.14
CA PRO A 144 0.50 12.06 -4.75
C PRO A 144 1.67 11.99 -3.77
N ILE A 145 2.26 10.81 -3.64
CA ILE A 145 3.43 10.52 -2.80
C ILE A 145 4.64 10.38 -3.72
N LEU A 146 5.61 11.29 -3.57
CA LEU A 146 6.89 11.24 -4.25
C LEU A 146 7.94 10.61 -3.35
N LEU A 147 8.63 9.59 -3.86
CA LEU A 147 9.77 9.02 -3.16
C LEU A 147 11.02 9.89 -3.37
N ARG A 148 12.01 9.70 -2.50
CA ARG A 148 13.31 10.35 -2.71
C ARG A 148 13.93 9.79 -3.98
N ARG A 149 14.60 10.61 -4.76
CA ARG A 149 15.49 10.06 -5.80
C ARG A 149 16.65 9.39 -5.08
N GLY A 150 16.90 8.12 -5.39
CA GLY A 150 18.21 7.55 -5.07
C GLY A 150 19.24 8.41 -5.81
N THR A 151 20.13 9.06 -5.07
CA THR A 151 21.38 9.52 -5.66
C THR A 151 22.07 8.24 -6.13
N GLY A 152 21.99 7.95 -7.44
CA GLY A 152 22.67 6.81 -8.02
C GLY A 152 24.09 6.83 -7.52
N GLY A 153 24.52 5.75 -6.86
CA GLY A 153 25.93 5.58 -6.58
C GLY A 153 26.63 5.61 -7.92
N THR A 154 27.36 6.69 -8.20
CA THR A 154 28.36 6.68 -9.25
C THR A 154 29.23 5.47 -8.93
N ALA A 155 29.22 4.48 -9.82
CA ALA A 155 30.21 3.42 -9.76
C ALA A 155 31.56 4.14 -9.79
N VAL A 156 32.27 4.12 -8.66
CA VAL A 156 33.65 4.58 -8.60
C VAL A 156 34.40 3.64 -9.54
N PRO A 157 35.05 4.15 -10.62
CA PRO A 157 35.95 3.31 -11.39
C PRO A 157 37.07 2.90 -10.43
N THR A 158 37.20 1.61 -10.15
CA THR A 158 38.37 1.08 -9.46
C THR A 158 39.63 1.38 -10.30
N PRO A 159 40.74 1.77 -9.66
CA PRO A 159 41.98 2.15 -10.33
C PRO A 159 42.64 0.97 -11.07
#